data_AF-A0AAW1PY08-F1
#
_entry.id   AF-A0AAW1PY08-F1
#
_cell.length_a   1.000
_cell.length_b   1.000
_cell.length_c   1.000
_cell.angle_alpha   90.00
_cell.angle_beta   90.00
_cell.angle_gamma   90.00
#
_symmetry.space_group_name_H-M   'P 1'
#
loop_
_entity.id
_entity.type
_entity.pdbx_description
1 polymer ?
#
loop_
_entity_poly.entity_id
_entity_poly.type
_entity_poly.pdbx_seq_one_letter_code
_entity_poly.pdbx_strand_id
1 'polypeptide(L)'
;MDAATWRKALVNRLMYRSKQRGFLEMDLLMGLWAETRLPDMSDDMLLAFHDVLEMENPDLYKWLTGRELAPPEMRRNVAFQALLEHVRQQLKDNAAAATRADPGKEWVRGWDDWKSATQRQTAPSQ
;
A
#
# COMPACT_ATOMS: atom_id res chain seq x y z
N MET A 1 32.96 -12.05 -4.66
CA MET A 1 31.69 -12.61 -4.16
C MET A 1 31.13 -13.50 -5.25
N ASP A 2 30.69 -14.70 -4.90
CA ASP A 2 30.06 -15.61 -5.87
C ASP A 2 28.63 -15.15 -6.25
N ALA A 3 28.11 -15.71 -7.35
CA ALA A 3 26.79 -15.39 -7.89
C ALA A 3 25.64 -15.69 -6.90
N ALA A 4 25.74 -16.78 -6.16
CA ALA A 4 24.67 -17.22 -5.27
C ALA A 4 24.61 -16.35 -3.99
N THR A 5 25.76 -15.92 -3.50
CA THR A 5 25.92 -15.12 -2.28
C THR A 5 25.41 -13.70 -2.51
N TRP A 6 25.68 -13.08 -3.67
CA TRP A 6 25.10 -11.77 -3.97
C TRP A 6 23.57 -11.85 -4.08
N ARG A 7 23.04 -12.89 -4.74
CA ARG A 7 21.59 -13.07 -4.89
C ARG A 7 20.92 -13.23 -3.54
N LYS A 8 21.48 -14.07 -2.68
CA LYS A 8 20.98 -14.26 -1.31
C LYS A 8 21.01 -12.96 -0.51
N ALA A 9 22.09 -12.19 -0.61
CA ALA A 9 22.19 -10.89 0.06
C ALA A 9 21.16 -9.88 -0.46
N LEU A 10 20.92 -9.85 -1.77
CA LEU A 10 19.90 -9.00 -2.39
C LEU A 10 18.50 -9.38 -1.91
N VAL A 11 18.13 -10.66 -2.01
CA VAL A 11 16.82 -11.16 -1.57
C VAL A 11 16.56 -10.81 -0.10
N ASN A 12 17.53 -11.04 0.78
CA ASN A 12 17.40 -10.71 2.20
C ASN A 12 17.20 -9.20 2.41
N ARG A 13 17.92 -8.36 1.68
CA ARG A 13 17.79 -6.90 1.76
C ARG A 13 16.41 -6.44 1.28
N LEU A 14 15.93 -6.96 0.15
CA LEU A 14 14.62 -6.62 -0.42
C LEU A 14 13.49 -7.10 0.50
N MET A 15 13.61 -8.30 1.07
CA MET A 15 12.67 -8.83 2.05
C MET A 15 12.57 -7.91 3.28
N TYR A 16 13.71 -7.51 3.84
CA TYR A 16 13.76 -6.61 4.99
C TYR A 16 13.14 -5.25 4.65
N ARG A 17 13.54 -4.63 3.53
CA ARG A 17 12.99 -3.35 3.04
C ARG A 17 11.49 -3.40 2.74
N SER A 18 10.94 -4.57 2.42
CA SER A 18 9.51 -4.75 2.15
C SER A 18 8.67 -4.77 3.44
N LYS A 19 9.27 -5.13 4.58
CA LYS A 19 8.59 -5.34 5.87
C LYS A 19 8.88 -4.27 6.92
N GLN A 20 9.78 -3.34 6.65
CA GLN A 20 10.29 -2.37 7.62
C GLN A 20 10.13 -0.94 7.08
N ARG A 21 8.88 -0.60 6.71
CA ARG A 21 8.56 0.71 6.12
C ARG A 21 7.93 1.68 7.10
N GLY A 22 7.54 1.20 8.29
CA GLY A 22 6.88 2.01 9.31
C GLY A 22 5.40 2.27 9.01
N PHE A 23 4.85 1.61 7.99
CA PHE A 23 3.46 1.70 7.60
C PHE A 23 2.90 0.28 7.50
N LEU A 24 2.11 -0.12 8.51
CA LEU A 24 1.68 -1.50 8.68
C LEU A 24 0.92 -2.01 7.45
N GLU A 25 0.09 -1.16 6.85
CA GLU A 25 -0.65 -1.49 5.62
C GLU A 25 0.30 -1.81 4.47
N MET A 26 1.39 -1.06 4.36
CA MET A 26 2.38 -1.24 3.31
C MET A 26 3.21 -2.51 3.54
N ASP A 27 3.59 -2.74 4.80
CA ASP A 27 4.31 -3.94 5.23
C ASP A 27 3.48 -5.21 4.99
N LEU A 28 2.16 -5.16 5.18
CA LEU A 28 1.26 -6.28 4.89
C LEU A 28 1.11 -6.53 3.38
N LEU A 29 0.83 -5.48 2.60
CA LEU A 29 0.61 -5.59 1.16
C LEU A 29 1.86 -6.08 0.42
N MET A 30 3.01 -5.51 0.73
CA MET A 30 4.26 -5.85 0.04
C MET A 30 5.00 -6.99 0.71
N GLY A 31 4.96 -7.11 2.04
CA GLY A 31 5.65 -8.16 2.77
C GLY A 31 5.15 -9.55 2.41
N LEU A 32 3.83 -9.75 2.31
CA LEU A 32 3.26 -11.06 1.94
C LEU A 32 3.56 -11.43 0.48
N TRP A 33 3.50 -10.45 -0.43
CA TRP A 33 3.91 -10.66 -1.82
C TRP A 33 5.40 -11.00 -1.91
N ALA A 34 6.22 -10.28 -1.14
CA ALA A 34 7.65 -10.46 -1.10
C ALA A 34 8.03 -11.87 -0.62
N GLU A 35 7.47 -12.31 0.51
CA GLU A 35 7.68 -13.66 1.06
C GLU A 35 7.39 -14.78 0.06
N THR A 36 6.32 -14.62 -0.71
CA THR A 36 5.85 -15.66 -1.64
C THR A 36 6.56 -15.64 -2.99
N ARG A 37 7.11 -14.49 -3.41
CA ARG A 37 7.65 -14.33 -4.78
C ARG A 37 9.16 -14.15 -4.85
N LEU A 38 9.80 -13.47 -3.90
CA LEU A 38 11.25 -13.21 -3.94
C LEU A 38 12.13 -14.46 -4.09
N PRO A 39 11.83 -15.62 -3.47
CA PRO A 39 12.67 -16.81 -3.59
C PRO A 39 12.80 -17.32 -5.04
N ASP A 40 11.71 -17.24 -5.81
CA ASP A 40 11.58 -17.83 -7.15
C ASP A 40 11.75 -16.82 -8.29
N MET A 41 11.97 -15.55 -7.97
CA MET A 41 12.15 -14.48 -8.98
C MET A 41 13.51 -14.57 -9.70
N SER A 42 13.50 -14.17 -10.97
CA SER A 42 14.72 -13.92 -11.73
C SER A 42 15.44 -12.67 -11.23
N ASP A 43 16.74 -12.59 -11.52
CA ASP A 43 17.59 -11.49 -11.07
C ASP A 43 17.11 -10.13 -11.61
N ASP A 44 16.66 -10.07 -12.88
CA ASP A 44 16.04 -8.87 -13.46
C ASP A 44 14.78 -8.42 -12.73
N MET A 45 13.97 -9.38 -12.25
CA MET A 45 12.74 -9.09 -11.51
C MET A 45 13.07 -8.57 -10.10
N LEU A 46 14.14 -9.08 -9.48
CA LEU A 46 14.65 -8.58 -8.20
C LEU A 46 15.16 -7.13 -8.32
N LEU A 47 15.85 -6.80 -9.41
CA LEU A 47 16.28 -5.44 -9.70
C LEU A 47 15.09 -4.52 -9.99
N ALA A 48 14.13 -4.97 -10.80
CA ALA A 48 12.91 -4.21 -11.03
C ALA A 48 12.15 -3.95 -9.71
N PHE A 49 12.09 -4.94 -8.81
CA PHE A 49 11.48 -4.76 -7.50
C PHE A 49 12.29 -3.84 -6.58
N HIS A 50 13.61 -3.84 -6.70
CA HIS A 50 14.46 -2.88 -6.00
C HIS A 50 14.05 -1.44 -6.31
N ASP A 51 13.85 -1.12 -7.59
CA ASP A 51 13.42 0.22 -8.03
C ASP A 51 12.05 0.59 -7.44
N VAL A 52 11.12 -0.37 -7.36
CA VAL A 52 9.82 -0.15 -6.69
C VAL A 52 10.03 0.20 -5.22
N LEU A 53 10.96 -0.49 -4.56
CA LEU A 53 11.23 -0.25 -3.14
C LEU A 53 11.97 1.07 -2.87
N GLU A 54 12.55 1.73 -3.87
CA GLU A 54 13.16 3.06 -3.72
C GLU A 54 12.13 4.19 -3.68
N MET A 55 10.88 3.91 -4.06
CA MET A 55 9.81 4.90 -4.02
C MET A 55 9.28 5.16 -2.60
N GLU A 56 8.80 6.38 -2.40
CA GLU A 56 8.22 6.85 -1.14
C GLU A 56 6.89 6.14 -0.81
N ASN A 57 6.71 5.81 0.46
CA ASN A 57 5.53 5.06 0.94
C ASN A 57 4.18 5.73 0.61
N PRO A 58 3.99 7.05 0.80
CA PRO A 58 2.70 7.69 0.54
C PRO A 58 2.27 7.56 -0.92
N ASP A 59 3.21 7.68 -1.85
CA ASP A 59 2.91 7.65 -3.27
C ASP A 59 2.71 6.21 -3.76
N LEU A 60 3.57 5.27 -3.32
CA LEU A 60 3.34 3.85 -3.54
C LEU A 60 1.96 3.41 -3.06
N TYR A 61 1.54 3.88 -1.87
CA TYR A 61 0.24 3.53 -1.32
C TYR A 61 -0.91 4.02 -2.20
N LYS A 62 -0.87 5.29 -2.65
CA LYS A 62 -1.90 5.84 -3.55
C LYS A 62 -1.97 5.04 -4.85
N TRP A 63 -0.84 4.64 -5.41
CA TRP A 63 -0.80 3.90 -6.67
C TRP A 63 -1.30 2.47 -6.53
N LEU A 64 -0.86 1.74 -5.49
CA LEU A 64 -1.25 0.36 -5.24
C LEU A 64 -2.73 0.23 -4.87
N THR A 65 -3.27 1.21 -4.15
CA THR A 65 -4.71 1.27 -3.81
C THR A 65 -5.57 1.84 -4.94
N GLY A 66 -4.97 2.32 -6.04
CA GLY A 66 -5.68 2.89 -7.18
C GLY A 66 -6.28 4.27 -6.93
N ARG A 67 -5.86 4.98 -5.87
CA ARG A 67 -6.26 6.37 -5.61
C ARG A 67 -5.66 7.34 -6.62
N GLU A 68 -4.49 7.01 -7.16
CA GLU A 68 -3.79 7.80 -8.17
C GLU A 68 -3.12 6.88 -9.20
N LEU A 69 -2.89 7.38 -10.41
CA LEU A 69 -2.14 6.69 -11.44
C LEU A 69 -0.64 6.85 -11.21
N ALA A 70 0.09 5.73 -11.18
CA ALA A 70 1.54 5.77 -11.10
C ALA A 70 2.18 6.45 -12.34
N PRO A 71 3.34 7.10 -12.18
CA PRO A 71 4.12 7.65 -13.28
C PRO A 71 4.40 6.60 -14.38
N PRO A 72 4.57 7.00 -15.66
CA PRO A 72 4.82 6.07 -16.76
C PRO A 72 6.00 5.13 -16.54
N GLU A 73 7.06 5.62 -15.88
CA GLU A 73 8.25 4.83 -15.56
C GLU A 73 7.92 3.66 -14.63
N MET A 74 7.20 3.95 -13.54
CA MET A 74 6.77 2.93 -12.58
C MET A 74 5.75 1.97 -13.20
N ARG A 75 4.83 2.47 -14.04
CA ARG A 75 3.87 1.60 -14.74
C ARG A 75 4.51 0.63 -15.73
N ARG A 76 5.68 0.95 -16.28
CA ARG A 76 6.44 0.03 -17.15
C ARG A 76 7.21 -1.02 -16.37
N ASN A 77 7.42 -0.83 -15.08
CA ASN A 77 8.15 -1.76 -14.23
C ASN A 77 7.34 -3.06 -14.04
N VAL A 78 7.94 -4.18 -14.42
CA VAL A 78 7.30 -5.51 -14.37
C VAL A 78 7.00 -5.98 -12.94
N ALA A 79 7.86 -5.64 -11.97
CA ALA A 79 7.64 -5.95 -10.56
C ALA A 79 6.49 -5.14 -9.99
N PHE A 80 6.39 -3.86 -10.36
CA PHE A 80 5.27 -3.01 -9.96
C PHE A 80 3.94 -3.55 -10.49
N GLN A 81 3.88 -3.98 -11.76
CA GLN A 81 2.67 -4.55 -12.34
C GLN A 81 2.24 -5.84 -11.60
N ALA A 82 3.19 -6.75 -11.35
CA ALA A 82 2.91 -7.99 -10.62
C ALA A 82 2.47 -7.74 -9.17
N LEU A 83 3.07 -6.76 -8.50
CA LEU A 83 2.66 -6.34 -7.16
C LEU A 83 1.25 -5.72 -7.17
N LEU A 84 0.97 -4.82 -8.13
CA LEU A 84 -0.33 -4.19 -8.27
C LEU A 84 -1.45 -5.20 -8.52
N GLU A 85 -1.20 -6.21 -9.36
CA GLU A 85 -2.13 -7.31 -9.59
C GLU A 85 -2.38 -8.10 -8.30
N HIS A 86 -1.33 -8.43 -7.55
CA HIS A 86 -1.46 -9.12 -6.27
C HIS A 86 -2.27 -8.30 -5.25
N VAL A 87 -1.99 -7.01 -5.10
CA VAL A 87 -2.73 -6.12 -4.19
C VAL A 87 -4.21 -6.05 -4.59
N ARG A 88 -4.51 -5.91 -5.89
CA ARG A 88 -5.89 -5.92 -6.39
C ARG A 88 -6.61 -7.22 -6.06
N GLN A 89 -5.93 -8.35 -6.21
CA GLN A 89 -6.49 -9.66 -5.89
C GLN A 89 -6.72 -9.80 -4.38
N GLN A 90 -5.76 -9.42 -3.54
CA GLN A 90 -5.94 -9.41 -2.08
C GLN A 90 -7.10 -8.52 -1.65
N LEU A 91 -7.22 -7.30 -2.20
CA LEU A 91 -8.33 -6.41 -1.88
C LEU A 91 -9.67 -7.02 -2.29
N LYS A 92 -9.73 -7.71 -3.43
CA LYS A 92 -10.94 -8.42 -3.86
C LYS A 92 -11.31 -9.57 -2.91
N ASP A 93 -10.33 -10.33 -2.44
CA ASP A 93 -10.54 -11.51 -1.60
C ASP A 93 -10.87 -11.14 -0.14
N ASN A 94 -10.28 -10.05 0.37
CA ASN A 94 -10.45 -9.64 1.76
C ASN A 94 -11.53 -8.57 1.98
N ALA A 95 -11.87 -7.76 0.96
CA ALA A 95 -12.93 -6.77 1.08
C ALA A 95 -14.30 -7.39 0.79
N ALA A 96 -14.82 -8.16 1.76
CA ALA A 96 -16.17 -8.73 1.70
C ALA A 96 -17.19 -7.64 1.33
N ALA A 97 -17.97 -7.86 0.27
CA ALA A 97 -18.96 -6.88 -0.19
C ALA A 97 -20.00 -6.56 0.92
N ALA A 98 -20.27 -7.54 1.80
CA ALA A 98 -21.22 -7.42 2.89
C ALA A 98 -20.80 -6.43 4.00
N THR A 99 -19.51 -6.10 4.12
CA THR A 99 -19.01 -5.17 5.15
C THR A 99 -18.71 -3.77 4.58
N ARG A 100 -18.93 -3.56 3.28
CA ARG A 100 -18.73 -2.25 2.65
C ARG A 100 -19.88 -1.32 3.06
N ALA A 101 -19.54 -0.09 3.44
CA ALA A 101 -20.54 0.96 3.62
C ALA A 101 -21.25 1.22 2.28
N ASP A 102 -22.57 1.39 2.32
CA ASP A 102 -23.32 1.85 1.15
C ASP A 102 -22.75 3.21 0.70
N PRO A 103 -22.42 3.37 -0.59
CA PRO A 103 -21.98 4.66 -1.12
C PRO A 103 -23.05 5.73 -0.84
N GLY A 104 -22.65 6.83 -0.19
CA GLY A 104 -23.56 7.93 0.12
C GLY A 104 -24.40 7.76 1.39
N LYS A 105 -24.19 6.70 2.18
CA LYS A 105 -24.76 6.62 3.54
C LYS A 105 -23.92 7.46 4.50
N GLU A 106 -24.56 8.45 5.11
CA GLU A 106 -24.01 9.18 6.24
C GLU A 106 -23.82 8.21 7.41
N TRP A 107 -22.63 8.19 8.01
CA TRP A 107 -22.28 7.21 9.04
C TRP A 107 -23.23 7.33 10.24
N VAL A 108 -23.76 6.21 10.74
CA VAL A 108 -24.72 6.24 11.84
C VAL A 108 -24.02 6.65 13.15
N ARG A 109 -24.42 7.84 13.62
CA ARG A 109 -24.30 8.41 14.98
C ARG A 109 -22.88 8.79 15.45
N GLY A 110 -22.48 10.03 15.14
CA GLY A 110 -21.63 10.83 16.02
C GLY A 110 -20.14 10.93 15.70
N TRP A 111 -19.69 10.53 14.51
CA TRP A 111 -18.31 10.74 14.06
C TRP A 111 -18.06 12.11 13.38
N ASP A 112 -19.13 12.83 13.02
CA ASP A 112 -19.07 14.18 12.41
C ASP A 112 -19.21 15.34 13.40
N ASP A 113 -19.29 15.06 14.71
CA ASP A 113 -19.67 16.06 15.73
C ASP A 113 -18.55 17.05 16.14
N TRP A 114 -17.35 16.98 15.55
CA TRP A 114 -16.30 17.95 15.87
C TRP A 114 -16.57 19.36 15.31
N LYS A 115 -17.40 19.48 14.27
CA LYS A 115 -17.81 20.77 13.69
C LYS A 115 -18.95 21.45 14.47
N SER A 116 -19.63 20.72 15.34
CA SER A 116 -20.82 21.19 16.09
C SER A 116 -20.47 22.05 17.32
N ALA A 117 -19.19 22.15 17.70
CA ALA A 117 -18.75 22.83 18.92
C ALA A 117 -18.65 24.37 18.80
N THR A 118 -18.74 24.95 17.59
CA THR A 118 -18.49 26.39 17.37
C THR A 118 -19.75 27.29 17.43
N GLN A 119 -20.96 26.74 17.58
CA GLN A 119 -22.18 27.55 17.72
C GLN A 119 -22.85 27.40 19.10
N ARG A 120 -22.17 27.83 20.16
CA ARG A 120 -22.81 28.20 21.42
C ARG A 120 -22.14 29.43 22.02
N GLN A 121 -22.35 30.58 21.40
CA GLN A 121 -22.25 31.88 22.05
C GLN A 121 -22.82 32.94 21.11
N THR A 122 -24.02 33.42 21.44
CA THR A 122 -24.47 34.82 21.49
C THR A 122 -26.00 34.83 21.52
N ALA A 123 -26.59 34.98 22.71
CA ALA A 123 -27.94 35.50 22.86
C ALA A 123 -27.86 36.66 23.86
N PRO A 124 -28.44 37.84 23.56
CA PRO A 124 -28.25 39.03 24.37
C PRO A 124 -29.18 39.02 25.59
N SER A 125 -28.67 39.46 26.73
CA SER A 125 -29.42 39.69 27.96
C SER A 125 -30.48 40.78 27.75
N GLN A 126 -31.71 40.51 28.21
CA GLN A 126 -32.65 41.53 28.69
C GLN A 126 -32.85 41.35 30.19
#